data_AF-A0A430PZI8-F1
#
_entry.id   AF-A0A430PZI8-F1
#
_cell.length_a   1.000
_cell.length_b   1.000
_cell.length_c   1.000
_cell.angle_alpha   90.00
_cell.angle_beta   90.00
_cell.angle_gamma   90.00
#
_symmetry.space_group_name_H-M   'P 1'
#
loop_
_entity.id
_entity.type
_entity.pdbx_description
1 polymer ?
#
loop_
_entity_poly.entity_id
_entity_poly.type
_entity_poly.pdbx_seq_one_letter_code
_entity_poly.pdbx_strand_id
1 'polypeptide(L)'
;TDSLFVDRENGEGIGGELVLGGVNPKYFKGDFEYVPTIHNHMWAIQMLRTHVETVTIQTNKMETICFHTNVFFVQLQETEFFKTICLSPFQSRLSLPSNYWVLGDVFMGKFYTVFDFGQRRIGLADAVGA
;
A
#
# COMPACT_ATOMS: atom_id res chain seq x y z
N THR A 1 -13.16 -16.22 -2.27
CA THR A 1 -12.64 -15.13 -1.45
C THR A 1 -11.20 -15.45 -1.19
N ASP A 2 -10.30 -14.63 -1.69
CA ASP A 2 -8.85 -14.79 -1.51
C ASP A 2 -8.33 -13.55 -0.79
N SER A 3 -7.16 -13.61 -0.17
CA SER A 3 -6.62 -12.47 0.55
C SER A 3 -5.11 -12.40 0.53
N LEU A 4 -4.60 -11.17 0.65
CA LEU A 4 -3.18 -10.86 0.55
C LEU A 4 -2.72 -10.07 1.77
N PHE A 5 -1.63 -10.56 2.37
CA PHE A 5 -0.79 -9.83 3.31
C PHE A 5 0.56 -9.57 2.64
N VAL A 6 1.05 -8.33 2.75
CA VAL A 6 2.39 -7.94 2.29
C VAL A 6 3.13 -7.40 3.50
N ASP A 7 4.21 -8.06 3.90
CA ASP A 7 5.07 -7.55 4.96
C ASP A 7 6.02 -6.50 4.37
N ARG A 8 6.17 -5.37 5.06
CA ARG A 8 7.07 -4.28 4.65
C ARG A 8 8.16 -3.99 5.68
N GLU A 9 8.20 -4.70 6.80
CA GLU A 9 9.29 -4.57 7.77
C GLU A 9 10.53 -5.35 7.28
N ASN A 10 11.71 -4.72 7.37
CA ASN A 10 12.99 -5.34 7.01
C ASN A 10 13.48 -6.29 8.13
N GLY A 11 12.73 -7.36 8.38
CA GLY A 11 13.04 -8.38 9.40
C GLY A 11 13.20 -9.80 8.84
N GLU A 12 13.83 -10.68 9.61
CA GLU A 12 13.84 -12.13 9.35
C GLU A 12 12.43 -12.72 9.56
N GLY A 13 11.61 -12.69 8.50
CA GLY A 13 10.21 -13.12 8.54
C GLY A 13 9.67 -13.51 7.16
N ILE A 14 8.38 -13.87 7.12
CA ILE A 14 7.68 -14.17 5.86
C ILE A 14 7.32 -12.83 5.21
N GLY A 15 7.89 -12.52 4.03
CA GLY A 15 7.67 -11.25 3.33
C GLY A 15 6.23 -10.97 2.85
N GLY A 16 5.32 -11.92 3.01
CA GLY A 16 3.90 -11.80 2.67
C GLY A 16 3.22 -13.16 2.57
N GLU A 17 1.89 -13.19 2.59
CA GLU A 17 1.10 -14.40 2.48
C GLU A 17 -0.08 -14.19 1.53
N LEU A 18 -0.26 -15.12 0.59
CA LEU A 18 -1.47 -15.26 -0.21
C LEU A 18 -2.30 -16.41 0.36
N VAL A 19 -3.55 -16.12 0.73
CA VAL A 19 -4.50 -17.13 1.18
C VAL A 19 -5.56 -17.32 0.10
N LEU A 20 -5.71 -18.56 -0.35
CA LEU A 20 -6.75 -18.94 -1.32
C LEU A 20 -7.96 -19.49 -0.57
N GLY A 21 -9.15 -18.96 -0.88
CA GLY A 21 -10.41 -19.43 -0.31
C GLY A 21 -10.68 -19.00 1.14
N GLY A 22 -9.96 -18.04 1.69
CA GLY A 22 -10.14 -17.60 3.07
C GLY A 22 -9.39 -16.32 3.42
N VAL A 23 -9.24 -16.10 4.73
CA VAL A 23 -8.45 -15.03 5.33
C VAL A 23 -7.64 -15.61 6.49
N ASN A 24 -6.52 -14.97 6.84
CA ASN A 24 -5.71 -15.35 8.00
C ASN A 24 -5.78 -14.26 9.09
N PRO A 25 -6.50 -14.51 10.21
CA PRO A 25 -6.67 -13.55 11.31
C PRO A 25 -5.37 -13.08 11.97
N LYS A 26 -4.26 -13.77 11.75
CA LYS A 26 -2.95 -13.39 12.29
C LYS A 26 -2.46 -12.04 11.75
N TYR A 27 -2.87 -11.65 10.55
CA TYR A 27 -2.23 -10.59 9.77
C TYR A 27 -3.05 -9.30 9.63
N PHE A 28 -4.19 -9.19 10.31
CA PHE A 28 -4.99 -7.96 10.30
C PHE A 28 -5.58 -7.63 11.68
N LYS A 29 -5.99 -6.38 11.85
CA LYS A 29 -6.65 -5.85 13.05
C LYS A 29 -7.95 -5.16 12.67
N GLY A 30 -8.92 -5.19 13.60
CA GLY A 30 -10.22 -4.56 13.40
C GLY A 30 -11.11 -5.31 12.40
N ASP A 31 -12.18 -4.65 12.00
CA ASP A 31 -13.15 -5.18 11.05
C ASP A 31 -12.81 -4.78 9.62
N PHE A 32 -13.27 -5.57 8.65
CA PHE A 32 -13.14 -5.26 7.24
C PHE A 32 -14.13 -4.18 6.79
N GLU A 33 -13.61 -3.14 6.15
CA GLU A 33 -14.40 -2.23 5.35
C GLU A 33 -14.49 -2.74 3.91
N TYR A 34 -15.71 -2.94 3.41
CA TYR A 34 -15.93 -3.49 2.07
C TYR A 34 -16.39 -2.42 1.09
N VAL A 35 -15.71 -2.38 -0.07
CA VAL A 35 -16.03 -1.49 -1.18
C VAL A 35 -16.42 -2.32 -2.42
N PRO A 36 -17.58 -2.05 -3.05
CA PRO A 36 -17.99 -2.78 -4.24
C PRO A 36 -17.05 -2.49 -5.42
N THR A 37 -16.82 -3.50 -6.26
CA THR A 37 -16.05 -3.31 -7.49
C THR A 37 -16.91 -2.71 -8.60
N ILE A 38 -16.28 -1.93 -9.47
CA ILE A 38 -16.94 -1.28 -10.62
C ILE A 38 -16.70 -2.00 -11.95
N HIS A 39 -15.83 -3.02 -11.97
CA HIS A 39 -15.49 -3.81 -13.17
C HIS A 39 -15.60 -5.31 -12.90
N ASN A 40 -15.97 -6.07 -13.94
CA ASN A 40 -16.09 -7.53 -13.86
C ASN A 40 -14.76 -8.29 -14.05
N HIS A 41 -13.74 -7.61 -14.60
CA HIS A 41 -12.45 -8.23 -14.97
C HIS A 41 -11.27 -7.63 -14.21
N MET A 42 -11.51 -6.65 -13.35
CA MET A 42 -10.47 -5.97 -12.58
C MET A 42 -10.97 -5.71 -11.17
N TRP A 43 -10.07 -5.84 -10.21
CA TRP A 43 -10.25 -5.36 -8.84
C TRP A 43 -10.13 -3.83 -8.81
N ALA A 44 -11.15 -3.17 -9.34
CA ALA A 44 -11.23 -1.72 -9.44
C ALA A 44 -12.37 -1.21 -8.55
N ILE A 45 -12.09 -0.19 -7.76
CA ILE A 45 -13.04 0.52 -6.91
C ILE A 45 -13.16 1.97 -7.34
N GLN A 46 -14.31 2.60 -7.07
CA GLN A 46 -14.49 4.02 -7.34
C GLN A 46 -13.75 4.85 -6.29
N MET A 47 -12.78 5.65 -6.75
CA MET A 47 -12.09 6.62 -5.90
C MET A 47 -12.71 8.01 -6.10
N LEU A 48 -13.15 8.64 -5.02
CA LEU A 48 -13.83 9.95 -5.09
C LEU A 48 -12.86 11.13 -5.12
N ARG A 49 -11.83 11.08 -4.27
CA ARG A 49 -10.86 12.16 -4.14
C ARG A 49 -9.52 11.59 -3.67
N THR A 50 -8.44 12.12 -4.22
CA THR A 50 -7.10 12.05 -3.64
C THR A 50 -6.78 13.41 -3.01
N HIS A 51 -6.18 13.40 -1.82
CA HIS A 51 -5.79 14.61 -1.11
C HIS A 51 -4.32 14.51 -0.74
N VAL A 52 -3.56 15.57 -1.04
CA VAL A 52 -2.15 15.69 -0.68
C VAL A 52 -2.01 16.94 0.19
N GLU A 53 -1.57 16.77 1.43
CA GLU A 53 -1.26 17.90 2.30
C GLU A 53 0.11 18.49 1.91
N THR A 54 0.16 19.80 1.66
CA THR A 54 1.41 20.51 1.34
C THR A 54 2.23 20.75 2.60
N VAL A 55 3.42 20.16 2.68
CA VAL A 55 4.42 20.45 3.72
C VAL A 55 5.34 21.59 3.28
N THR A 56 5.59 22.56 4.17
CA THR A 56 6.57 23.65 3.93
C THR A 56 7.97 23.18 4.34
N ILE A 57 8.95 23.24 3.44
CA ILE A 57 10.32 22.75 3.66
C ILE A 57 11.21 23.88 4.19
N GLN A 58 11.86 23.69 5.35
CA GLN A 58 12.92 24.59 5.85
C GLN A 58 14.31 24.00 5.54
N THR A 59 15.06 24.65 4.65
CA THR A 59 16.32 24.13 4.06
C THR A 59 17.58 24.34 4.91
N ASN A 60 17.46 24.81 6.17
CA ASN A 60 18.62 25.26 6.96
C ASN A 60 19.20 24.23 7.95
N LYS A 61 18.92 22.92 7.78
CA LYS A 61 19.52 21.86 8.60
C LYS A 61 19.96 20.69 7.71
N MET A 62 21.25 20.36 7.74
CA MET A 62 21.80 19.15 7.09
C MET A 62 21.44 17.91 7.91
N GLU A 63 20.17 17.54 7.87
CA GLU A 63 19.71 16.23 8.32
C GLU A 63 19.10 15.52 7.12
N THR A 64 19.35 14.21 7.00
CA THR A 64 18.75 13.34 5.99
C THR A 64 17.23 13.56 5.99
N ILE A 65 16.70 13.95 4.85
CA ILE A 65 15.29 14.31 4.70
C ILE A 65 14.48 13.02 4.64
N CYS A 66 13.98 12.59 5.79
CA CYS A 66 12.84 11.67 5.85
C CYS A 66 11.58 12.53 5.95
N PHE A 67 10.76 12.52 4.90
CA PHE A 67 9.47 13.19 4.93
C PHE A 67 8.60 12.53 6.01
N HIS A 68 8.29 13.27 7.07
CA HIS A 68 7.31 12.84 8.06
C HIS A 68 5.94 13.33 7.61
N THR A 69 5.33 12.58 6.70
CA THR A 69 3.90 12.70 6.38
C THR A 69 3.25 11.38 6.68
N ASN A 70 2.00 11.38 7.15
CA ASN A 70 1.17 10.18 7.34
C ASN A 70 0.78 9.50 6.00
N VAL A 71 1.71 9.45 5.05
CA VAL A 71 1.62 8.74 3.79
C VAL A 71 2.90 7.92 3.70
N PHE A 72 2.72 6.61 3.80
CA PHE A 72 3.71 5.55 3.88
C PHE A 72 4.90 5.76 2.93
N PHE A 73 6.12 5.71 3.49
CA PHE A 73 7.36 5.60 2.73
C PHE A 73 7.87 4.17 2.81
N VAL A 74 8.21 3.61 1.65
CA VAL A 74 9.01 2.39 1.56
C VAL A 74 10.46 2.80 1.63
N GLN A 75 11.18 2.34 2.64
CA GLN A 75 12.63 2.37 2.64
C GLN A 75 13.13 1.29 1.68
N LEU A 76 13.42 1.66 0.42
CA LEU A 76 14.23 0.81 -0.45
C LEU A 76 15.69 1.01 -0.06
N GLN A 77 16.21 0.12 0.79
CA GLN A 77 17.63 0.12 1.13
C GLN A 77 18.37 -0.63 0.02
N GLU A 78 18.83 0.10 -0.99
CA GLU A 78 19.84 -0.40 -1.92
C GLU A 78 21.21 0.04 -1.38
N THR A 79 21.93 -0.85 -0.70
CA THR A 79 23.30 -0.59 -0.22
C THR A 79 24.29 -0.67 -1.37
N GLU A 80 24.34 0.39 -2.16
CA GLU A 80 25.58 0.79 -2.85
C GLU A 80 26.37 1.72 -1.90
N PHE A 81 27.69 1.53 -1.86
CA PHE A 81 28.65 2.13 -0.93
C PHE A 81 28.26 3.55 -0.39
N PHE A 82 27.85 3.62 0.89
CA PHE A 82 27.71 4.82 1.76
C PHE A 82 26.60 5.87 1.52
N LYS A 83 25.52 5.61 0.76
CA LYS A 83 24.40 6.59 0.67
C LYS A 83 23.01 5.97 0.81
N THR A 84 22.24 6.43 1.81
CA THR A 84 20.80 6.14 1.89
C THR A 84 20.06 7.04 0.89
N ILE A 85 19.40 6.45 -0.10
CA ILE A 85 18.57 7.17 -1.07
C ILE A 85 17.11 6.96 -0.69
N CYS A 86 16.38 8.06 -0.51
CA CYS A 86 14.93 8.02 -0.31
C CYS A 86 14.24 8.17 -1.67
N LEU A 87 13.38 7.21 -2.02
CA LEU A 87 12.60 7.24 -3.26
C LEU A 87 11.11 7.40 -2.94
N SER A 88 10.42 8.18 -3.77
CA SER A 88 8.96 8.27 -3.70
C SER A 88 8.33 6.99 -4.27
N PRO A 89 7.33 6.40 -3.60
CA PRO A 89 6.59 5.27 -4.15
C PRO A 89 5.59 5.67 -5.26
N PHE A 90 5.35 6.98 -5.46
CA PHE A 90 4.48 7.47 -6.52
C PHE A 90 5.19 7.44 -7.87
N GLN A 91 4.60 6.72 -8.82
CA GLN A 91 5.12 6.59 -10.18
C GLN A 91 4.07 7.00 -11.20
N SER A 92 4.46 7.84 -12.17
CA SER A 92 3.63 8.14 -13.33
C SER A 92 3.70 7.00 -14.34
N ARG A 93 2.57 6.39 -14.68
CA ARG A 93 2.52 5.30 -15.67
C ARG A 93 1.90 5.79 -16.97
N LEU A 94 2.74 6.11 -17.97
CA LEU A 94 2.31 6.61 -19.28
C LEU A 94 1.41 5.64 -20.07
N SER A 95 1.40 4.36 -19.70
CA SER A 95 0.60 3.32 -20.37
C SER A 95 -0.83 3.17 -19.83
N LEU A 96 -1.20 3.89 -18.76
CA LEU A 96 -2.57 3.89 -18.23
C LEU A 96 -3.24 5.24 -18.48
N PRO A 97 -4.56 5.27 -18.77
CA PRO A 97 -5.31 6.51 -18.82
C PRO A 97 -5.23 7.26 -17.48
N SER A 98 -5.22 8.60 -17.54
CA SER A 98 -5.00 9.48 -16.37
C SER A 98 -6.06 9.39 -15.27
N ASN A 99 -7.18 8.73 -15.53
CA ASN A 99 -8.27 8.53 -14.58
C ASN A 99 -8.15 7.25 -13.74
N TYR A 100 -7.05 6.49 -13.87
CA TYR A 100 -6.80 5.29 -13.08
C TYR A 100 -5.68 5.51 -12.08
N TRP A 101 -5.90 5.02 -10.87
CA TRP A 101 -4.87 4.83 -9.86
C TRP A 101 -4.59 3.34 -9.70
N VAL A 102 -3.32 2.99 -9.58
CA VAL A 102 -2.89 1.63 -9.22
C VAL A 102 -2.45 1.65 -7.78
N LEU A 103 -3.19 0.95 -6.93
CA LEU A 103 -2.84 0.76 -5.53
C LEU A 103 -1.91 -0.45 -5.43
N GLY A 104 -0.61 -0.16 -5.38
CA GLY A 104 0.44 -1.18 -5.38
C GLY A 104 0.69 -1.82 -4.02
N ASP A 105 1.81 -2.52 -3.94
CA ASP A 105 2.33 -3.18 -2.75
C ASP A 105 2.52 -2.22 -1.56
N VAL A 106 2.76 -0.93 -1.79
CA VAL A 106 2.85 0.08 -0.71
C VAL A 106 1.51 0.23 0.01
N PHE A 107 0.42 0.25 -0.76
CA PHE A 107 -0.93 0.30 -0.21
C PHE A 107 -1.32 -1.05 0.44
N MET A 108 -1.05 -2.15 -0.25
CA MET A 108 -1.36 -3.51 0.25
C MET A 108 -0.48 -3.94 1.43
N GLY A 109 0.65 -3.25 1.65
CA GLY A 109 1.44 -3.41 2.87
C GLY A 109 0.83 -2.71 4.07
N LYS A 110 0.06 -1.62 3.86
CA LYS A 110 -0.70 -0.98 4.95
C LYS A 110 -1.99 -1.71 5.28
N PHE A 111 -2.67 -2.20 4.24
CA PHE A 111 -3.99 -2.80 4.39
C PHE A 111 -3.97 -4.27 4.01
N TYR A 112 -4.40 -5.13 4.94
CA TYR A 112 -4.74 -6.51 4.61
C TYR A 112 -5.91 -6.50 3.64
N THR A 113 -5.72 -7.11 2.47
CA THR A 113 -6.64 -6.93 1.35
C THR A 113 -7.36 -8.24 1.04
N VAL A 114 -8.69 -8.19 1.02
CA VAL A 114 -9.57 -9.33 0.69
C VAL A 114 -10.21 -9.10 -0.67
N PHE A 115 -10.10 -10.11 -1.54
CA PHE A 115 -10.68 -10.16 -2.87
C PHE A 115 -11.89 -11.11 -2.86
N ASP A 116 -13.08 -10.55 -2.66
CA ASP A 116 -14.33 -11.30 -2.56
C ASP A 116 -15.01 -11.37 -3.93
N PHE A 117 -14.66 -12.42 -4.69
CA PHE A 117 -15.22 -12.64 -6.04
C PHE A 117 -16.73 -12.93 -6.00
N GLY A 118 -17.21 -13.62 -4.96
CA GLY A 118 -18.61 -14.01 -4.84
C GLY A 118 -19.54 -12.80 -4.69
N GLN A 119 -19.09 -11.79 -3.95
CA GLN A 119 -19.87 -10.57 -3.70
C GLN A 119 -19.39 -9.35 -4.50
N ARG A 120 -18.38 -9.51 -5.37
CA ARG A 120 -17.80 -8.44 -6.20
C ARG A 120 -17.41 -7.21 -5.38
N ARG A 121 -16.54 -7.41 -4.40
CA ARG A 121 -16.09 -6.37 -3.47
C ARG A 121 -14.68 -6.62 -2.99
N ILE A 122 -14.00 -5.54 -2.59
CA ILE A 122 -12.71 -5.58 -1.93
C ILE A 122 -12.92 -5.26 -0.46
N GLY A 123 -12.33 -6.06 0.43
CA GLY A 123 -12.29 -5.80 1.86
C GLY A 123 -10.93 -5.26 2.26
N LEU A 124 -10.90 -4.25 3.12
CA LEU A 124 -9.68 -3.64 3.66
C LEU A 124 -9.74 -3.65 5.19
N ALA A 125 -8.66 -4.07 5.83
CA ALA A 125 -8.44 -3.95 7.26
C ALA A 125 -6.99 -3.53 7.51
N ASP A 126 -6.68 -2.97 8.68
CA ASP A 126 -5.31 -2.60 9.03
C ASP A 126 -4.42 -3.86 9.09
N ALA A 127 -3.32 -3.86 8.32
CA ALA A 127 -2.34 -4.94 8.39
C ALA A 127 -1.58 -4.90 9.73
N VAL A 128 -1.20 -6.06 10.24
CA VAL A 128 -0.30 -6.14 11.40
C VAL A 128 1.12 -5.76 10.94
N GLY A 129 1.79 -4.86 11.67
CA GLY A 129 3.16 -4.42 11.35
C GLY A 129 3.23 -3.22 10.39
N ALA A 130 2.11 -2.53 10.15
CA ALA A 130 2.03 -1.41 9.22
C ALA A 130 1.74 -0.04 9.86
#